data_AF-A0A961XDF2-F1
#
_entry.id   AF-A0A961XDF2-F1
#
_cell.length_a   1.000
_cell.length_b   1.000
_cell.length_c   1.000
_cell.angle_alpha   90.00
_cell.angle_beta   90.00
_cell.angle_gamma   90.00
#
_symmetry.space_group_name_H-M   'P 1'
#
loop_
_entity.id
_entity.type
_entity.pdbx_description
1 polymer ?
#
loop_
_entity_poly.entity_id
_entity_poly.type
_entity_poly.pdbx_seq_one_letter_code
_entity_poly.pdbx_strand_id
1 'polypeptide(L)'
;MPAATWITCLSLLALWTSAVHAGDVAKLAEDAEALIAKGDGPAAYDKMRQSLAAASNSIPFDIRKAFFVSEKPLMFGSYERVASNEFPAGSSLITYAEPIGLAWMSDGSGVRSAFTVDFELRNPAGELLAEQKAFGNFKIQSREPLFEIFTPLTLDVSAVPAGDYVLKYTFNDTNSKKSSSVEQRFRLK
;
A
#
# COMPACT_ATOMS: atom_id res chain seq x y z
N MET A 1 -27.94 -42.49 -48.48
CA MET A 1 -28.41 -41.26 -47.81
C MET A 1 -28.54 -41.54 -46.32
N PRO A 2 -27.55 -41.17 -45.47
CA PRO A 2 -27.69 -41.23 -44.02
C PRO A 2 -27.96 -39.84 -43.42
N ALA A 3 -28.71 -39.83 -42.32
CA ALA A 3 -29.12 -38.67 -41.56
C ALA A 3 -27.93 -37.98 -40.87
N ALA A 4 -27.88 -36.65 -40.95
CA ALA A 4 -26.97 -35.82 -40.18
C ALA A 4 -27.72 -35.20 -38.99
N THR A 5 -27.50 -35.75 -37.80
CA THR A 5 -28.02 -35.21 -36.55
C THR A 5 -27.05 -34.14 -36.04
N TRP A 6 -27.48 -32.89 -36.00
CA TRP A 6 -26.69 -31.80 -35.41
C TRP A 6 -27.09 -31.64 -33.94
N ILE A 7 -26.18 -31.97 -33.04
CA ILE A 7 -26.32 -31.65 -31.61
C ILE A 7 -25.80 -30.22 -31.42
N THR A 8 -26.69 -29.25 -31.28
CA THR A 8 -26.34 -27.92 -30.80
C THR A 8 -26.04 -27.98 -29.31
N CYS A 9 -24.75 -27.98 -28.95
CA CYS A 9 -24.28 -27.67 -27.60
C CYS A 9 -24.52 -26.19 -27.31
N LEU A 10 -25.54 -25.88 -26.50
CA LEU A 10 -25.75 -24.54 -25.95
C LEU A 10 -24.80 -24.37 -24.75
N SER A 11 -23.64 -23.76 -24.98
CA SER A 11 -22.71 -23.36 -23.92
C SER A 11 -23.31 -22.17 -23.14
N LEU A 12 -23.90 -22.44 -21.98
CA LEU A 12 -24.19 -21.41 -20.98
C LEU A 12 -22.87 -20.89 -20.40
N LEU A 13 -22.39 -19.76 -20.90
CA LEU A 13 -21.46 -18.91 -20.17
C LEU A 13 -22.21 -18.32 -18.97
N ALA A 14 -22.10 -18.97 -17.82
CA ALA A 14 -22.45 -18.36 -16.56
C ALA A 14 -21.44 -17.23 -16.28
N LEU A 15 -21.84 -16.00 -16.58
CA LEU A 15 -21.19 -14.80 -16.06
C LEU A 15 -21.36 -14.82 -14.54
N TRP A 16 -20.35 -15.32 -13.83
CA TRP A 16 -20.23 -15.11 -12.39
C TRP A 16 -19.92 -13.64 -12.20
N THR A 17 -20.96 -12.83 -12.02
CA THR A 17 -20.81 -11.49 -11.48
C THR A 17 -20.34 -11.66 -10.05
N SER A 18 -19.05 -11.47 -9.81
CA SER A 18 -18.54 -11.26 -8.46
C SER A 18 -19.29 -10.05 -7.91
N ALA A 19 -20.26 -10.28 -7.02
CA ALA A 19 -20.82 -9.23 -6.20
C ALA A 19 -19.68 -8.77 -5.28
N VAL A 20 -18.89 -7.81 -5.77
CA VAL A 20 -17.92 -7.11 -4.95
C VAL A 20 -18.72 -6.42 -3.83
N HIS A 21 -18.23 -6.57 -2.59
CA HIS A 21 -18.78 -6.14 -1.29
C HIS A 21 -19.08 -4.62 -1.15
N ALA A 22 -19.75 -3.99 -2.13
CA ALA A 22 -20.12 -2.58 -2.06
C ALA A 22 -21.24 -2.30 -1.03
N GLY A 23 -22.04 -3.32 -0.68
CA GLY A 23 -23.17 -3.18 0.24
C GLY A 23 -22.79 -2.82 1.67
N ASP A 24 -21.65 -3.32 2.16
CA ASP A 24 -21.26 -3.12 3.57
C ASP A 24 -20.72 -1.70 3.81
N VAL A 25 -19.94 -1.15 2.87
CA VAL A 25 -19.36 0.19 2.98
C VAL A 25 -20.45 1.28 3.06
N ALA A 26 -21.38 1.26 2.10
CA ALA A 26 -22.45 2.26 2.00
C ALA A 26 -23.42 2.16 3.18
N LYS A 27 -23.80 0.95 3.59
CA LYS A 27 -24.67 0.73 4.75
C LYS A 27 -24.04 1.22 6.05
N LEU A 28 -22.75 0.97 6.28
CA LEU A 28 -22.05 1.44 7.47
C LEU A 28 -21.97 2.97 7.54
N ALA A 29 -21.82 3.63 6.38
CA ALA A 29 -21.86 5.09 6.30
C ALA A 29 -23.28 5.63 6.59
N GLU A 30 -24.33 5.02 6.04
CA GLU A 30 -25.73 5.38 6.33
C GLU A 30 -26.06 5.23 7.84
N ASP A 31 -25.63 4.12 8.46
CA ASP A 31 -25.76 3.92 9.91
C ASP A 31 -25.09 5.05 10.71
N ALA A 32 -23.90 5.50 10.27
CA ALA A 32 -23.17 6.59 10.91
C ALA A 32 -23.94 7.92 10.81
N GLU A 33 -24.50 8.25 9.64
CA GLU A 33 -25.31 9.45 9.44
C GLU A 33 -26.54 9.46 10.37
N ALA A 34 -27.22 8.31 10.50
CA ALA A 34 -28.36 8.18 11.41
C ALA A 34 -27.98 8.38 12.88
N LEU A 35 -26.77 7.99 13.29
CA LEU A 35 -26.24 8.21 14.64
C LEU A 35 -25.86 9.67 14.87
N ILE A 36 -25.26 10.34 13.87
CA ILE A 36 -24.98 11.78 13.89
C ILE A 36 -26.28 12.57 14.09
N ALA A 37 -27.34 12.24 13.34
CA ALA A 37 -28.64 12.90 13.46
C ALA A 37 -29.27 12.75 14.86
N LYS A 38 -28.91 11.71 15.61
CA LYS A 38 -29.33 11.47 16.99
C LYS A 38 -28.39 12.09 18.03
N GLY A 39 -27.29 12.72 17.61
CA GLY A 39 -26.28 13.30 18.49
C GLY A 39 -25.28 12.29 19.08
N ASP A 40 -25.28 11.04 18.62
CA ASP A 40 -24.34 10.00 19.08
C ASP A 40 -23.07 10.00 18.23
N GLY A 41 -22.25 11.03 18.43
CA GLY A 41 -20.99 11.23 17.71
C GLY A 41 -19.99 10.07 17.85
N PRO A 42 -19.73 9.54 19.07
CA PRO A 42 -18.82 8.41 19.25
C PRO A 42 -19.25 7.15 18.47
N ALA A 43 -20.52 6.74 18.57
CA ALA A 43 -20.99 5.57 17.84
C ALA A 43 -20.94 5.77 16.31
N ALA A 44 -21.23 6.99 15.84
CA ALA A 44 -21.10 7.33 14.43
C ALA A 44 -19.66 7.24 13.94
N TYR A 45 -18.70 7.73 14.73
CA TYR A 45 -17.28 7.64 14.42
C TYR A 45 -16.83 6.19 14.27
N ASP A 46 -17.25 5.31 15.19
CA ASP A 46 -16.94 3.87 15.11
C ASP A 46 -17.54 3.22 13.85
N LYS A 47 -18.76 3.61 13.45
CA LYS A 47 -19.37 3.15 12.20
C LYS A 47 -18.60 3.60 10.97
N MET A 48 -18.11 4.83 10.94
CA MET A 48 -17.25 5.31 9.85
C MET A 48 -15.90 4.59 9.81
N ARG A 49 -15.31 4.26 10.97
CA ARG A 49 -14.10 3.42 11.02
C ARG A 49 -14.35 2.03 10.47
N GLN A 50 -15.49 1.41 10.78
CA GLN A 50 -15.89 0.13 10.19
C GLN A 50 -16.07 0.23 8.67
N SER A 51 -16.70 1.31 8.19
CA SER A 51 -16.85 1.57 6.75
C SER A 51 -15.49 1.71 6.05
N LEU A 52 -14.55 2.44 6.66
CA LEU A 52 -13.19 2.58 6.15
C LEU A 52 -12.42 1.25 6.16
N ALA A 53 -12.60 0.42 7.18
CA ALA A 53 -12.04 -0.93 7.21
C ALA A 53 -12.56 -1.79 6.06
N ALA A 54 -13.88 -1.77 5.82
CA ALA A 54 -14.51 -2.49 4.72
C ALA A 54 -14.01 -2.00 3.35
N ALA A 55 -13.90 -0.67 3.17
CA ALA A 55 -13.37 -0.07 1.95
C ALA A 55 -11.90 -0.46 1.73
N SER A 56 -11.06 -0.38 2.76
CA SER A 56 -9.64 -0.76 2.70
C SER A 56 -9.44 -2.24 2.34
N ASN A 57 -10.29 -3.13 2.85
CA ASN A 57 -10.25 -4.56 2.50
C ASN A 57 -10.69 -4.84 1.05
N SER A 58 -11.41 -3.92 0.42
CA SER A 58 -11.92 -4.09 -0.96
C SER A 58 -10.93 -3.64 -2.04
N ILE A 59 -9.91 -2.85 -1.68
CA ILE A 59 -8.91 -2.36 -2.62
C ILE A 59 -7.67 -3.27 -2.68
N PRO A 60 -6.92 -3.28 -3.79
CA PRO A 60 -5.62 -3.94 -3.85
C PRO A 60 -4.61 -3.35 -2.85
N PHE A 61 -3.64 -4.16 -2.45
CA PHE A 61 -2.45 -3.67 -1.74
C PHE A 61 -1.66 -2.75 -2.67
N ASP A 62 -1.41 -1.51 -2.23
CA ASP A 62 -0.74 -0.50 -3.05
C ASP A 62 -0.05 0.58 -2.20
N ILE A 63 0.75 1.45 -2.84
CA ILE A 63 1.45 2.56 -2.21
C ILE A 63 0.88 3.88 -2.69
N ARG A 64 0.06 4.54 -1.86
CA ARG A 64 -0.65 5.77 -2.29
C ARG A 64 0.22 7.02 -2.33
N LYS A 65 1.34 7.02 -1.61
CA LYS A 65 2.35 8.07 -1.66
C LYS A 65 3.74 7.49 -1.45
N ALA A 66 4.71 7.99 -2.21
CA ALA A 66 6.13 7.72 -2.02
C ALA A 66 6.94 8.92 -2.53
N PHE A 67 7.82 9.46 -1.68
CA PHE A 67 8.65 10.62 -2.02
C PHE A 67 9.79 10.83 -1.02
N PHE A 68 10.81 11.59 -1.42
CA PHE A 68 11.90 11.94 -0.54
C PHE A 68 11.53 13.06 0.44
N VAL A 69 12.04 12.95 1.66
CA VAL A 69 11.85 13.91 2.75
C VAL A 69 13.18 14.37 3.31
N SER A 70 13.23 15.60 3.83
CA SER A 70 14.45 16.22 4.34
C SER A 70 14.90 15.65 5.69
N GLU A 71 13.95 15.11 6.46
CA GLU A 71 14.21 14.53 7.78
C GLU A 71 13.31 13.33 8.03
N LYS A 72 13.68 12.52 9.02
CA LYS A 72 12.91 11.32 9.37
C LYS A 72 11.58 11.73 10.04
N PRO A 73 10.42 11.41 9.43
CA PRO A 73 9.13 11.75 10.01
C PRO A 73 8.85 10.92 11.26
N LEU A 74 8.35 11.58 12.31
CA LEU A 74 8.04 10.96 13.60
C LEU A 74 6.60 10.42 13.67
N MET A 75 5.71 10.96 12.86
CA MET A 75 4.29 10.59 12.83
C MET A 75 3.75 10.66 11.40
N PHE A 76 2.66 9.92 11.17
CA PHE A 76 1.98 9.93 9.88
C PHE A 76 1.57 11.36 9.49
N GLY A 77 1.82 11.75 8.25
CA GLY A 77 1.54 13.10 7.75
C GLY A 77 2.51 14.19 8.19
N SER A 78 3.39 13.95 9.16
CA SER A 78 4.40 14.92 9.63
C SER A 78 5.69 14.77 8.83
N TYR A 79 5.66 15.17 7.57
CA TYR A 79 6.82 15.13 6.68
C TYR A 79 7.07 16.51 6.06
N GLU A 80 8.35 16.77 5.79
CA GLU A 80 8.78 17.87 4.92
C GLU A 80 9.39 17.29 3.65
N ARG A 81 8.79 17.60 2.50
CA ARG A 81 9.30 17.13 1.21
C ARG A 81 10.57 17.88 0.85
N VAL A 82 11.53 17.18 0.26
CA VAL A 82 12.67 17.87 -0.37
C VAL A 82 12.16 18.78 -1.49
N ALA A 83 12.79 19.96 -1.64
CA ALA A 83 12.42 20.91 -2.70
C ALA A 83 12.73 20.38 -4.11
N SER A 84 13.73 19.49 -4.22
CA SER A 84 14.11 18.80 -5.45
C SER A 84 14.71 17.44 -5.12
N ASN A 85 14.66 16.50 -6.06
CA ASN A 85 15.30 15.18 -5.90
C ASN A 85 16.81 15.25 -6.24
N GLU A 86 17.48 16.29 -5.80
CA GLU A 86 18.93 16.49 -5.97
C GLU A 86 19.59 16.51 -4.59
N PHE A 87 20.58 15.64 -4.40
CA PHE A 87 21.21 15.41 -3.11
C PHE A 87 22.73 15.52 -3.24
N PRO A 88 23.45 16.00 -2.22
CA PRO A 88 24.91 15.92 -2.22
C PRO A 88 25.38 14.46 -2.28
N ALA A 89 26.47 14.16 -2.99
CA ALA A 89 27.19 12.92 -2.79
C ALA A 89 27.57 12.75 -1.31
N GLY A 90 27.56 11.52 -0.80
CA GLY A 90 27.80 11.27 0.62
C GLY A 90 26.55 11.34 1.52
N SER A 91 25.36 11.67 0.97
CA SER A 91 24.13 11.80 1.76
C SER A 91 23.39 10.47 1.99
N SER A 92 22.47 10.48 2.94
CA SER A 92 21.43 9.44 3.07
C SER A 92 20.13 9.96 2.50
N LEU A 93 19.39 9.09 1.81
CA LEU A 93 18.07 9.40 1.27
C LEU A 93 17.01 8.87 2.22
N ILE A 94 16.02 9.70 2.54
CA ILE A 94 14.87 9.29 3.35
C ILE A 94 13.65 9.29 2.45
N THR A 95 13.03 8.14 2.26
CA THR A 95 11.75 8.00 1.57
C THR A 95 10.64 7.84 2.58
N TYR A 96 9.62 8.70 2.49
CA TYR A 96 8.34 8.51 3.14
C TYR A 96 7.39 7.79 2.18
N ALA A 97 6.82 6.66 2.62
CA ALA A 97 5.82 5.94 1.85
C ALA A 97 4.61 5.53 2.69
N GLU A 98 3.43 5.52 2.08
CA GLU A 98 2.15 5.18 2.73
C GLU A 98 1.52 3.95 2.05
N PRO A 99 1.70 2.73 2.61
CA PRO A 99 1.02 1.55 2.13
C PRO A 99 -0.47 1.56 2.50
N ILE A 100 -1.31 1.07 1.58
CA ILE A 100 -2.75 0.87 1.75
C ILE A 100 -3.18 -0.51 1.26
N GLY A 101 -4.37 -0.96 1.65
CA GLY A 101 -4.89 -2.29 1.26
C GLY A 101 -4.10 -3.46 1.87
N LEU A 102 -3.42 -3.23 3.01
CA LEU A 102 -2.75 -4.28 3.76
C LEU A 102 -3.77 -5.30 4.27
N ALA A 103 -3.46 -6.59 4.15
CA ALA A 103 -4.27 -7.62 4.76
C ALA A 103 -4.06 -7.69 6.27
N TRP A 104 -5.18 -7.67 6.99
CA TRP A 104 -5.24 -7.81 8.44
C TRP A 104 -5.71 -9.22 8.82
N MET A 105 -5.09 -9.80 9.83
CA MET A 105 -5.49 -11.10 10.39
C MET A 105 -5.80 -10.94 11.87
N SER A 106 -6.83 -11.64 12.36
CA SER A 106 -7.10 -11.70 13.80
C SER A 106 -5.95 -12.38 14.54
N ASP A 107 -5.62 -11.87 15.72
CA ASP A 107 -4.67 -12.49 16.67
C ASP A 107 -5.30 -12.83 18.02
N GLY A 108 -6.64 -12.96 18.04
CA GLY A 108 -7.44 -13.35 19.20
C GLY A 108 -7.97 -12.14 19.98
N SER A 109 -7.11 -11.19 20.36
CA SER A 109 -7.51 -9.98 21.12
C SER A 109 -7.45 -8.68 20.32
N GLY A 110 -6.96 -8.74 19.09
CA GLY A 110 -6.91 -7.66 18.14
C GLY A 110 -6.61 -8.17 16.74
N VAL A 111 -5.86 -7.39 15.98
CA VAL A 111 -5.45 -7.68 14.62
C VAL A 111 -3.97 -7.43 14.42
N ARG A 112 -3.42 -8.13 13.43
CA ARG A 112 -2.04 -7.95 13.00
C ARG A 112 -1.91 -7.85 11.49
N SER A 113 -0.94 -7.06 11.05
CA SER A 113 -0.48 -7.01 9.67
C SER A 113 1.05 -6.98 9.62
N ALA A 114 1.63 -7.40 8.51
CA ALA A 114 3.07 -7.36 8.32
C ALA A 114 3.42 -7.28 6.84
N PHE A 115 4.45 -6.49 6.54
CA PHE A 115 5.00 -6.39 5.19
C PHE A 115 6.51 -6.18 5.23
N THR A 116 7.19 -6.59 4.17
CA THR A 116 8.61 -6.27 3.96
C THR A 116 8.76 -5.25 2.85
N VAL A 117 9.91 -4.58 2.83
CA VAL A 117 10.28 -3.68 1.75
C VAL A 117 11.65 -4.08 1.23
N ASP A 118 11.73 -4.34 -0.06
CA ASP A 118 12.98 -4.52 -0.79
C ASP A 118 13.38 -3.19 -1.42
N PHE A 119 14.68 -2.99 -1.68
CA PHE A 119 15.13 -1.91 -2.57
C PHE A 119 15.95 -2.44 -3.74
N GLU A 120 15.90 -1.70 -4.84
CA GLU A 120 16.81 -1.79 -5.98
C GLU A 120 17.29 -0.39 -6.33
N LEU A 121 18.60 -0.21 -6.48
CA LEU A 121 19.22 1.00 -7.00
C LEU A 121 19.72 0.73 -8.42
N ARG A 122 19.30 1.54 -9.38
CA ARG A 122 19.64 1.39 -10.79
C ARG A 122 20.18 2.69 -11.38
N ASN A 123 20.98 2.59 -12.44
CA ASN A 123 21.32 3.73 -13.27
C ASN A 123 20.18 4.05 -14.28
N PRO A 124 20.26 5.16 -15.06
CA PRO A 124 19.20 5.53 -16.00
C PRO A 124 19.03 4.56 -17.18
N ALA A 125 20.06 3.78 -17.50
CA ALA A 125 19.99 2.71 -18.48
C ALA A 125 19.24 1.45 -17.96
N GLY A 126 18.91 1.43 -16.67
CA GLY A 126 18.21 0.33 -16.01
C GLY A 126 19.14 -0.76 -15.45
N GLU A 127 20.45 -0.56 -15.49
CA GLU A 127 21.42 -1.50 -14.93
C GLU A 127 21.33 -1.49 -13.40
N LEU A 128 21.27 -2.68 -12.80
CA LEU A 128 21.20 -2.87 -11.36
C LEU A 128 22.57 -2.60 -10.73
N LEU A 129 22.62 -1.65 -9.80
CA LEU A 129 23.84 -1.26 -9.09
C LEU A 129 23.91 -1.87 -7.68
N ALA A 130 22.76 -1.93 -7.00
CA ALA A 130 22.63 -2.54 -5.68
C ALA A 130 21.19 -2.99 -5.45
N GLU A 131 21.00 -4.00 -4.62
CA GLU A 131 19.69 -4.41 -4.13
C GLU A 131 19.79 -5.00 -2.73
N GLN A 132 18.67 -4.97 -2.01
CA GLN A 132 18.52 -5.72 -0.78
C GLN A 132 17.07 -6.16 -0.59
N LYS A 133 16.89 -7.45 -0.35
CA LYS A 133 15.61 -8.04 0.06
C LYS A 133 15.36 -7.81 1.54
N ALA A 134 14.09 -7.59 1.89
CA ALA A 134 13.64 -7.32 3.25
C ALA A 134 14.49 -6.27 3.97
N PHE A 135 14.93 -5.24 3.22
CA PHE A 135 15.60 -4.05 3.75
C PHE A 135 14.77 -3.38 4.86
N GLY A 136 13.46 -3.31 4.67
CA GLY A 136 12.48 -3.00 5.72
C GLY A 136 11.68 -4.22 6.13
N ASN A 137 11.38 -4.35 7.43
CA ASN A 137 10.50 -5.38 7.98
C ASN A 137 9.57 -4.75 9.00
N PHE A 138 8.29 -4.66 8.67
CA PHE A 138 7.28 -3.97 9.45
C PHE A 138 6.26 -4.98 9.97
N LYS A 139 6.06 -4.98 11.28
CA LYS A 139 5.04 -5.79 11.97
C LYS A 139 4.16 -4.85 12.76
N ILE A 140 2.86 -4.96 12.57
CA ILE A 140 1.86 -4.09 13.18
C ILE A 140 0.91 -4.98 13.96
N GLN A 141 0.71 -4.64 15.22
CA GLN A 141 -0.30 -5.24 16.09
C GLN A 141 -1.12 -4.11 16.69
N SER A 142 -2.44 -4.23 16.64
CA SER A 142 -3.37 -3.23 17.12
C SER A 142 -4.69 -3.88 17.53
N ARG A 143 -5.57 -3.13 18.19
CA ARG A 143 -6.91 -3.63 18.57
C ARG A 143 -7.84 -3.75 17.36
N GLU A 144 -7.62 -2.89 16.37
CA GLU A 144 -8.38 -2.78 15.12
C GLU A 144 -7.44 -2.35 13.98
N PRO A 145 -7.82 -2.53 12.70
CA PRO A 145 -7.01 -2.10 11.57
C PRO A 145 -6.61 -0.61 11.65
N LEU A 146 -5.35 -0.32 11.36
CA LEU A 146 -4.84 1.06 11.25
C LEU A 146 -4.89 1.54 9.80
N PHE A 147 -5.17 2.84 9.62
CA PHE A 147 -5.25 3.47 8.29
C PHE A 147 -4.11 4.46 8.08
N GLU A 148 -3.51 4.94 9.16
CA GLU A 148 -2.41 5.89 9.20
C GLU A 148 -1.04 5.18 9.23
N ILE A 149 -0.78 4.33 8.23
CA ILE A 149 0.48 3.58 8.13
C ILE A 149 1.46 4.31 7.21
N PHE A 150 2.71 4.43 7.65
CA PHE A 150 3.81 4.97 6.85
C PHE A 150 5.14 4.25 7.13
N THR A 151 6.09 4.39 6.22
CA THR A 151 7.46 3.92 6.39
C THR A 151 8.47 5.05 6.15
N PRO A 152 9.41 5.29 7.09
CA PRO A 152 10.57 6.14 6.86
C PRO A 152 11.77 5.29 6.46
N LEU A 153 11.92 5.04 5.16
CA LEU A 153 13.00 4.21 4.60
C LEU A 153 14.25 5.07 4.40
N THR A 154 15.33 4.76 5.13
CA THR A 154 16.60 5.51 5.03
C THR A 154 17.66 4.68 4.32
N LEU A 155 18.00 5.05 3.09
CA LEU A 155 19.07 4.41 2.32
C LEU A 155 20.34 5.25 2.40
N ASP A 156 21.44 4.63 2.85
CA ASP A 156 22.77 5.22 2.77
C ASP A 156 23.30 5.07 1.33
N VAL A 157 23.60 6.20 0.67
CA VAL A 157 24.17 6.24 -0.68
C VAL A 157 25.55 6.91 -0.67
N SER A 158 26.24 6.92 0.46
CA SER A 158 27.50 7.63 0.63
C SER A 158 28.64 7.12 -0.25
N ALA A 159 28.61 5.83 -0.60
CA ALA A 159 29.57 5.19 -1.51
C ALA A 159 29.14 5.25 -2.99
N VAL A 160 27.98 5.84 -3.30
CA VAL A 160 27.47 5.95 -4.66
C VAL A 160 28.05 7.21 -5.32
N PRO A 161 28.67 7.11 -6.51
CA PRO A 161 29.19 8.28 -7.23
C PRO A 161 28.13 9.33 -7.55
N ALA A 162 28.57 10.53 -7.93
CA ALA A 162 27.68 11.54 -8.49
C ALA A 162 27.06 11.05 -9.82
N GLY A 163 25.79 11.35 -10.06
CA GLY A 163 25.06 10.88 -11.23
C GLY A 163 23.55 10.83 -11.03
N ASP A 164 22.84 10.40 -12.08
CA ASP A 164 21.40 10.18 -12.06
C ASP A 164 21.09 8.72 -11.73
N TYR A 165 20.06 8.49 -10.92
CA TYR A 165 19.70 7.18 -10.41
C TYR A 165 18.19 6.97 -10.33
N VAL A 166 17.79 5.70 -10.31
CA VAL A 166 16.43 5.26 -10.02
C VAL A 166 16.46 4.38 -8.78
N LEU A 167 15.76 4.81 -7.72
CA LEU A 167 15.53 4.01 -6.53
C LEU A 167 14.13 3.39 -6.62
N LYS A 168 14.08 2.07 -6.65
CA LYS A 168 12.83 1.31 -6.61
C LYS A 168 12.67 0.67 -5.25
N TYR A 169 11.50 0.83 -4.65
CA TYR A 169 11.07 0.04 -3.50
C TYR A 169 9.99 -0.95 -3.92
N THR A 170 10.08 -2.19 -3.44
CA THR A 170 9.02 -3.19 -3.59
C THR A 170 8.50 -3.56 -2.22
N PHE A 171 7.25 -3.25 -1.95
CA PHE A 171 6.55 -3.59 -0.73
C PHE A 171 5.87 -4.93 -0.93
N ASN A 172 5.98 -5.82 0.05
CA ASN A 172 5.44 -7.18 -0.01
C ASN A 172 4.58 -7.41 1.23
N ASP A 173 3.26 -7.42 1.08
CA ASP A 173 2.35 -7.79 2.15
C ASP A 173 2.49 -9.29 2.44
N THR A 174 2.97 -9.61 3.63
CA THR A 174 3.25 -11.00 4.01
C THR A 174 2.00 -11.81 4.29
N ASN A 175 0.86 -11.18 4.57
CA ASN A 175 -0.40 -11.86 4.83
C ASN A 175 -1.11 -12.20 3.53
N SER A 176 -1.27 -11.23 2.61
CA SER A 176 -1.94 -11.46 1.32
C SER A 176 -1.05 -12.03 0.23
N LYS A 177 0.27 -12.00 0.41
CA LYS A 177 1.30 -12.34 -0.60
C LYS A 177 1.26 -11.44 -1.84
N LYS A 178 0.59 -10.29 -1.76
CA LYS A 178 0.57 -9.28 -2.81
C LYS A 178 1.73 -8.30 -2.63
N SER A 179 2.15 -7.69 -3.73
CA SER A 179 3.22 -6.70 -3.76
C SER A 179 2.82 -5.49 -4.58
N SER A 180 3.39 -4.34 -4.23
CA SER A 180 3.34 -3.12 -5.03
C SER A 180 4.72 -2.46 -5.01
N SER A 181 5.06 -1.71 -6.06
CA SER A 181 6.35 -1.07 -6.21
C SER A 181 6.20 0.41 -6.54
N VAL A 182 7.17 1.20 -6.09
CA VAL A 182 7.32 2.62 -6.42
C VAL A 182 8.73 2.90 -6.90
N GLU A 183 8.86 3.81 -7.86
CA GLU A 183 10.15 4.28 -8.38
C GLU A 183 10.31 5.78 -8.12
N GLN A 184 11.49 6.15 -7.65
CA GLN A 184 11.87 7.53 -7.39
C GLN A 184 13.17 7.84 -8.12
N ARG A 185 13.13 8.79 -9.04
CA ARG A 185 14.32 9.29 -9.73
C ARG A 185 14.97 10.38 -8.88
N PHE A 186 16.30 10.34 -8.79
CA PHE A 186 17.09 11.34 -8.08
C PHE A 186 18.46 11.53 -8.70
N ARG A 187 19.13 12.62 -8.32
CA ARG A 187 20.49 12.95 -8.74
C ARG A 187 21.40 13.16 -7.54
N LEU A 188 22.57 12.52 -7.55
CA LEU A 188 23.68 12.83 -6.64
C LEU A 188 24.59 13.86 -7.31
N LYS A 189 24.88 14.93 -6.59
CA LYS A 189 25.76 16.04 -6.99
C LYS A 189 27.18 15.84 -6.51
#